data_AF-A0A817IGV3-F1
#
_entry.id   AF-A0A817IGV3-F1
#
_cell.length_a   1.000
_cell.length_b   1.000
_cell.length_c   1.000
_cell.angle_alpha   90.00
_cell.angle_beta   90.00
_cell.angle_gamma   90.00
#
_symmetry.space_group_name_H-M   'P 1'
#
loop_
_entity.id
_entity.type
_entity.pdbx_description
1 polymer ?
#
loop_
_entity_poly.entity_id
_entity_poly.type
_entity_poly.pdbx_seq_one_letter_code
_entity_poly.pdbx_strand_id
1 'polypeptide(L)'
;MGKGYENYMSKKWFHPTNIGNMKRQYMAEQKSANEKRRQQELREQYEREQELFSNKQLMGDEKARLGLSFMYNPPAGMAKQEEQQHQEQELRRADGTLIIKKDEPKFEWQRKYNAPRESWAKNDEKIRDQPFGIEVRNVRCIKCKKWGHVNTDKICPLYGKSRYDNDSNHPISQLTLTQNMPTTNELIEDLHTKGLAMRRGGAEHMIAHSDMNKDMTNRTKQDELKIELKFLKQLPTQMKHRLVKRLKLLEKQGTLKV
;
A
#
# COMPACT_ATOMS: atom_id res chain seq x y z
N MET A 1 -10.63 -15.49 53.63
CA MET A 1 -11.80 -14.70 53.19
C MET A 1 -12.73 -15.61 52.39
N GLY A 2 -13.80 -16.11 53.02
CA GLY A 2 -14.73 -17.04 52.38
C GLY A 2 -15.54 -16.35 51.29
N LYS A 3 -15.67 -16.98 50.12
CA LYS A 3 -16.54 -16.50 49.04
C LYS A 3 -17.98 -16.59 49.57
N GLY A 4 -18.67 -15.45 49.69
CA GLY A 4 -20.01 -15.36 50.31
C GLY A 4 -21.10 -16.18 49.59
N TYR A 5 -22.27 -16.26 50.22
CA TYR A 5 -23.44 -17.02 49.74
C TYR A 5 -23.83 -16.67 48.29
N GLU A 6 -23.78 -15.39 47.92
CA GLU A 6 -24.08 -14.94 46.55
C GLU A 6 -23.10 -15.54 45.51
N ASN A 7 -21.82 -15.66 45.87
CA ASN A 7 -20.83 -16.30 45.00
C ASN A 7 -21.10 -17.81 44.87
N TYR A 8 -21.56 -18.47 45.93
CA TYR A 8 -22.01 -19.86 45.86
C TYR A 8 -23.26 -20.02 44.98
N MET A 9 -24.24 -19.11 45.12
CA MET A 9 -25.49 -19.17 44.37
C MET A 9 -25.31 -18.83 42.89
N SER A 10 -24.47 -17.86 42.53
CA SER A 10 -24.16 -17.53 41.13
C SER A 10 -23.53 -18.69 40.34
N LYS A 11 -22.95 -19.69 41.01
CA LYS A 11 -22.46 -20.92 40.35
C LYS A 11 -23.54 -21.95 40.06
N LYS A 12 -24.72 -21.82 40.67
CA LYS A 12 -25.85 -22.73 40.44
C LYS A 12 -26.51 -22.42 39.10
N TRP A 13 -26.86 -23.45 38.36
CA TRP A 13 -27.40 -23.34 36.99
C TRP A 13 -28.76 -22.65 36.89
N PHE A 14 -29.49 -22.49 38.01
CA PHE A 14 -30.81 -21.85 38.05
C PHE A 14 -30.76 -20.39 38.55
N HIS A 15 -29.64 -19.91 39.10
CA HIS A 15 -29.56 -18.56 39.62
C HIS A 15 -29.44 -17.54 38.47
N PRO A 16 -30.14 -16.40 38.50
CA PRO A 16 -30.14 -15.43 37.39
C PRO A 16 -28.75 -14.85 37.11
N THR A 17 -27.96 -14.59 38.16
CA THR A 17 -26.58 -14.08 38.07
C THR A 17 -25.57 -15.13 37.55
N ASN A 18 -26.01 -16.36 37.28
CA ASN A 18 -25.15 -17.33 36.62
C ASN A 18 -24.78 -16.83 35.23
N ILE A 19 -23.48 -16.82 34.90
CA ILE A 19 -22.96 -16.36 33.61
C ILE A 19 -23.64 -17.07 32.43
N GLY A 20 -23.98 -18.35 32.57
CA GLY A 20 -24.72 -19.11 31.56
C GLY A 20 -26.15 -18.60 31.36
N ASN A 21 -26.85 -18.26 32.45
CA ASN A 21 -28.21 -17.72 32.38
C ASN A 21 -28.23 -16.28 31.87
N MET A 22 -27.31 -15.43 32.36
CA MET A 22 -27.14 -14.07 31.86
C MET A 22 -26.83 -14.06 30.36
N LYS A 23 -26.00 -14.98 29.87
CA LYS A 23 -25.77 -15.16 28.43
C LYS A 23 -27.04 -15.57 27.69
N ARG A 24 -27.81 -16.53 28.21
CA ARG A 24 -29.08 -16.96 27.59
C ARG A 24 -30.10 -15.83 27.51
N GLN A 25 -30.25 -15.08 28.60
CA GLN A 25 -31.11 -13.90 28.65
C GLN A 25 -30.68 -12.86 27.61
N TYR A 26 -29.39 -12.52 27.58
CA TYR A 26 -28.86 -11.57 26.60
C TYR A 26 -29.14 -12.01 25.17
N MET A 27 -28.89 -13.29 24.84
CA MET A 27 -29.16 -13.82 23.50
C MET A 27 -30.66 -13.78 23.15
N ALA A 28 -31.54 -14.06 24.12
CA ALA A 28 -32.98 -13.96 23.94
C ALA A 28 -33.45 -12.52 23.73
N GLU A 29 -32.91 -11.56 24.51
CA GLU A 29 -33.17 -10.13 24.37
C GLU A 29 -32.69 -9.60 23.01
N GLN A 30 -31.47 -9.94 22.59
CA GLN A 30 -30.94 -9.56 21.28
C GLN A 30 -31.78 -10.15 20.14
N LYS A 31 -32.19 -11.41 20.24
CA LYS A 31 -33.07 -12.05 19.25
C LYS A 31 -34.44 -11.36 19.19
N SER A 32 -35.05 -11.08 20.34
CA SER A 32 -36.34 -10.39 20.42
C SER A 32 -36.25 -8.96 19.88
N ALA A 33 -35.18 -8.22 20.20
CA ALA A 33 -34.97 -6.88 19.69
C ALA A 33 -34.83 -6.85 18.16
N ASN A 34 -34.08 -7.80 17.59
CA ASN A 34 -33.94 -7.91 16.14
C ASN A 34 -35.26 -8.32 15.46
N GLU A 35 -36.03 -9.22 16.06
CA GLU A 35 -37.35 -9.61 15.56
C GLU A 35 -38.33 -8.44 15.59
N LYS A 36 -38.37 -7.67 16.70
CA LYS A 36 -39.16 -6.44 16.79
C LYS A 36 -38.75 -5.41 15.73
N ARG A 37 -37.45 -5.22 15.52
CA ARG A 37 -36.94 -4.34 14.45
C ARG A 37 -37.41 -4.81 13.08
N ARG A 38 -37.31 -6.12 12.79
CA ARG A 38 -37.77 -6.70 11.52
C ARG A 38 -39.29 -6.54 11.33
N GLN A 39 -40.08 -6.72 12.38
CA GLN A 39 -41.53 -6.52 12.34
C GLN A 39 -41.89 -5.04 12.15
N GLN A 40 -41.14 -4.12 12.76
CA GLN A 40 -41.32 -2.69 12.57
C GLN A 40 -40.97 -2.28 11.13
N GLU A 41 -39.84 -2.73 10.58
CA GLU A 41 -39.47 -2.49 9.18
C GLU A 41 -40.54 -3.00 8.21
N LEU A 42 -41.11 -4.18 8.47
CA LEU A 42 -42.19 -4.75 7.66
C LEU A 42 -43.48 -3.92 7.78
N ARG A 43 -43.81 -3.42 8.98
CA ARG A 43 -44.95 -2.53 9.21
C ARG A 43 -44.78 -1.21 8.48
N GLU A 44 -43.60 -0.59 8.56
CA GLU A 44 -43.29 0.68 7.88
C GLU A 44 -43.34 0.53 6.36
N GLN A 45 -42.90 -0.61 5.82
CA GLN A 45 -43.07 -0.93 4.40
C GLN A 45 -44.54 -1.00 4.01
N TYR A 46 -45.34 -1.72 4.78
CA TYR A 46 -46.78 -1.83 4.55
C TYR A 46 -47.48 -0.48 4.62
N GLU A 47 -47.15 0.36 5.61
CA GLU A 47 -47.71 1.71 5.75
C GLU A 47 -47.35 2.59 4.55
N ARG A 48 -46.08 2.57 4.11
CA ARG A 48 -45.63 3.27 2.90
C ARG A 48 -46.40 2.81 1.66
N GLU A 49 -46.64 1.51 1.51
CA GLU A 49 -47.43 0.96 0.40
C GLU A 49 -48.90 1.38 0.47
N GLN A 50 -49.49 1.44 1.67
CA GLN A 50 -50.86 1.92 1.88
C GLN A 50 -50.99 3.42 1.56
N GLU A 51 -50.04 4.24 2.01
CA GLU A 51 -49.99 5.67 1.68
C GLU A 51 -49.84 5.89 0.17
N LEU A 52 -48.95 5.15 -0.50
CA LEU A 52 -48.82 5.17 -1.95
C LEU A 52 -50.12 4.75 -2.64
N PHE A 53 -50.80 3.72 -2.13
CA PHE A 53 -52.09 3.29 -2.67
C PHE A 53 -53.17 4.36 -2.49
N SER A 54 -53.25 4.98 -1.31
CA SER A 54 -54.18 6.07 -1.01
C SER A 54 -53.92 7.30 -1.89
N ASN A 55 -52.67 7.74 -1.99
CA ASN A 55 -52.25 8.83 -2.87
C ASN A 55 -52.56 8.52 -4.33
N LYS A 56 -52.34 7.28 -4.78
CA LYS A 56 -52.66 6.80 -6.13
C LYS A 56 -54.16 6.80 -6.40
N GLN A 57 -54.98 6.45 -5.42
CA GLN A 57 -56.43 6.49 -5.54
C GLN A 57 -56.96 7.92 -5.69
N LEU A 58 -56.26 8.91 -5.11
CA LEU A 58 -56.57 10.33 -5.25
C LEU A 58 -56.22 10.90 -6.65
N MET A 59 -55.35 10.23 -7.42
CA MET A 59 -54.84 10.68 -8.74
C MET A 59 -55.77 10.38 -9.94
N GLY A 60 -57.02 9.98 -9.72
CA GLY A 60 -58.06 9.95 -10.78
C GLY A 60 -57.70 9.13 -12.04
N ASP A 61 -57.80 9.76 -13.22
CA ASP A 61 -57.73 9.12 -14.55
C ASP A 61 -56.35 8.55 -14.95
N GLU A 62 -55.25 8.86 -14.25
CA GLU A 62 -53.94 8.22 -14.49
C GLU A 62 -53.87 6.74 -14.00
N LYS A 63 -54.96 6.22 -13.45
CA LYS A 63 -55.09 4.87 -12.86
C LYS A 63 -54.60 3.74 -13.79
N ALA A 64 -54.79 3.87 -15.10
CA ALA A 64 -54.37 2.87 -16.09
C ALA A 64 -52.85 2.80 -16.25
N ARG A 65 -52.16 3.95 -16.30
CA ARG A 65 -50.68 4.02 -16.37
C ARG A 65 -50.04 3.42 -15.13
N LEU A 66 -50.69 3.63 -13.99
CA LEU A 66 -50.25 3.23 -12.67
C LEU A 66 -50.65 1.77 -12.33
N GLY A 67 -51.60 1.16 -13.06
CA GLY A 67 -51.89 -0.28 -13.03
C GLY A 67 -50.75 -1.14 -13.57
N LEU A 68 -49.90 -0.58 -14.44
CA LEU A 68 -48.64 -1.18 -14.91
C LEU A 68 -47.47 -0.98 -13.92
N SER A 69 -47.68 -0.32 -12.78
CA SER A 69 -46.62 -0.06 -11.79
C SER A 69 -46.02 -1.34 -11.19
N PHE A 70 -46.80 -2.42 -11.06
CA PHE A 70 -46.28 -3.74 -10.66
C PHE A 70 -45.24 -4.29 -11.65
N MET A 71 -45.33 -3.93 -12.93
CA MET A 71 -44.39 -4.39 -13.97
C MET A 71 -43.07 -3.61 -13.96
N TYR A 72 -43.07 -2.37 -13.44
CA TYR A 72 -41.89 -1.49 -13.41
C TYR A 72 -41.31 -1.28 -12.01
N ASN A 73 -42.02 -1.66 -10.94
CA ASN A 73 -41.50 -1.64 -9.58
C ASN A 73 -40.73 -2.94 -9.31
N PRO A 74 -39.42 -2.87 -9.01
CA PRO A 74 -38.64 -4.06 -8.71
C PRO A 74 -39.18 -4.75 -7.44
N PRO A 75 -39.30 -6.10 -7.44
CA PRO A 75 -39.84 -6.84 -6.32
C PRO A 75 -39.02 -6.65 -5.04
N ALA A 76 -39.70 -6.78 -3.89
CA ALA A 76 -39.12 -6.60 -2.56
C ALA A 76 -37.83 -7.43 -2.40
N GLY A 77 -36.70 -6.74 -2.26
CA GLY A 77 -35.37 -7.34 -2.14
C GLY A 77 -34.38 -6.96 -3.26
N MET A 78 -34.87 -6.62 -4.47
CA MET A 78 -34.02 -6.15 -5.57
C MET A 78 -33.65 -4.68 -5.45
N ALA A 79 -34.58 -3.82 -5.01
CA ALA A 79 -34.30 -2.39 -4.79
C ALA A 79 -33.15 -2.13 -3.81
N LYS A 80 -32.99 -2.98 -2.78
CA LYS A 80 -31.84 -2.89 -1.84
C LYS A 80 -30.50 -3.19 -2.52
N GLN A 81 -30.49 -4.03 -3.56
CA GLN A 81 -29.28 -4.34 -4.32
C GLN A 81 -28.96 -3.21 -5.30
N GLU A 82 -29.97 -2.65 -5.95
CA GLU A 82 -29.81 -1.52 -6.89
C GLU A 82 -29.41 -0.23 -6.16
N GLU A 83 -30.00 0.11 -5.01
CA GLU A 83 -29.56 1.27 -4.20
C GLU A 83 -28.12 1.10 -3.69
N GLN A 84 -27.72 -0.12 -3.31
CA GLN A 84 -26.34 -0.42 -2.92
C GLN A 84 -25.39 -0.30 -4.11
N GLN A 85 -25.79 -0.77 -5.29
CA GLN A 85 -25.02 -0.63 -6.53
C GLN A 85 -24.94 0.82 -7.03
N HIS A 86 -26.01 1.61 -6.86
CA HIS A 86 -26.07 3.01 -7.23
C HIS A 86 -25.23 3.87 -6.28
N GLN A 87 -25.29 3.61 -4.97
CA GLN A 87 -24.34 4.21 -4.01
C GLN A 87 -22.89 3.81 -4.34
N GLU A 88 -22.65 2.55 -4.73
CA GLU A 88 -21.32 2.08 -5.13
C GLU A 88 -20.84 2.71 -6.46
N GLN A 89 -21.75 3.07 -7.37
CA GLN A 89 -21.47 3.80 -8.61
C GLN A 89 -21.24 5.30 -8.38
N GLU A 90 -22.03 5.96 -7.53
CA GLU A 90 -21.85 7.38 -7.19
C GLU A 90 -20.53 7.64 -6.44
N LEU A 91 -19.99 6.63 -5.76
CA LEU A 91 -18.67 6.63 -5.14
C LEU A 91 -17.51 6.34 -6.11
N ARG A 92 -17.74 6.22 -7.43
CA ARG A 92 -16.67 6.16 -8.44
C ARG A 92 -16.51 7.53 -9.09
N ARG A 93 -15.31 8.11 -9.03
CA ARG A 93 -14.97 9.35 -9.77
C ARG A 93 -14.95 9.09 -11.28
N ALA A 94 -15.13 10.16 -12.06
CA ALA A 94 -15.12 10.15 -13.53
C ALA A 94 -13.79 9.68 -14.18
N ASP A 95 -12.71 9.54 -13.41
CA ASP A 95 -11.38 9.07 -13.84
C ASP A 95 -11.16 7.57 -13.62
N GLY A 96 -12.18 6.82 -13.19
CA GLY A 96 -12.10 5.36 -13.02
C GLY A 96 -11.31 4.89 -11.79
N THR A 97 -10.85 5.81 -10.94
CA THR A 97 -10.15 5.45 -9.70
C THR A 97 -11.13 5.33 -8.54
N LEU A 98 -11.14 4.15 -7.89
CA LEU A 98 -12.03 3.78 -6.80
C LEU A 98 -11.87 4.75 -5.61
N ILE A 99 -12.95 5.44 -5.18
CA ILE A 99 -12.94 6.16 -3.90
C ILE A 99 -12.94 5.09 -2.81
N ILE A 100 -11.83 5.01 -2.07
CA ILE A 100 -11.68 4.06 -0.97
C ILE A 100 -12.68 4.45 0.13
N LYS A 101 -13.79 3.71 0.25
CA LYS A 101 -14.54 3.57 1.51
C LYS A 101 -15.34 2.27 1.58
N LYS A 102 -14.60 1.17 1.65
CA LYS A 102 -14.92 -0.01 2.44
C LYS A 102 -13.57 -0.46 2.96
N ASP A 103 -13.25 -0.10 4.21
CA ASP A 103 -11.92 -0.26 4.80
C ASP A 103 -11.28 -1.55 4.31
N GLU A 104 -10.30 -1.41 3.40
CA GLU A 104 -9.65 -2.58 2.84
C GLU A 104 -9.14 -3.40 4.02
N PRO A 105 -9.64 -4.64 4.20
CA PRO A 105 -9.33 -5.42 5.38
C PRO A 105 -7.81 -5.50 5.52
N LYS A 106 -7.37 -4.94 6.65
CA LYS A 106 -5.97 -4.69 6.98
C LYS A 106 -5.18 -5.99 7.06
N PHE A 107 -5.85 -7.06 7.48
CA PHE A 107 -5.29 -8.40 7.57
C PHE A 107 -5.97 -9.38 6.60
N GLU A 108 -5.21 -10.34 6.07
CA GLU A 108 -5.73 -11.34 5.12
C GLU A 108 -6.83 -12.23 5.70
N TRP A 109 -6.79 -12.52 7.01
CA TRP A 109 -7.81 -13.33 7.67
C TRP A 109 -9.15 -12.58 7.83
N GLN A 110 -9.14 -11.24 7.83
CA GLN A 110 -10.37 -10.44 7.79
C GLN A 110 -11.09 -10.57 6.45
N ARG A 111 -10.38 -10.93 5.35
CA ARG A 111 -10.97 -11.15 4.01
C ARG A 111 -11.63 -12.51 3.87
N LYS A 112 -11.10 -13.54 4.55
CA LYS A 112 -11.38 -14.94 4.22
C LYS A 112 -12.27 -15.66 5.23
N TYR A 113 -12.35 -15.18 6.48
CA TYR A 113 -13.03 -15.89 7.56
C TYR A 113 -13.90 -14.93 8.39
N ASN A 114 -14.99 -14.44 7.82
CA ASN A 114 -16.09 -14.02 8.68
C ASN A 114 -16.77 -15.33 9.12
N ALA A 115 -16.57 -15.74 10.36
CA ALA A 115 -17.17 -16.97 10.87
C ALA A 115 -18.69 -16.94 10.62
N PRO A 116 -19.36 -18.08 10.39
CA PRO A 116 -20.83 -18.11 10.34
C PRO A 116 -21.39 -17.47 11.62
N ARG A 117 -21.85 -16.22 11.50
CA ARG A 117 -22.46 -15.48 12.60
C ARG A 117 -23.95 -15.70 12.56
N GLU A 118 -24.52 -15.76 13.75
CA GLU A 118 -25.96 -15.63 13.94
C GLU A 118 -26.47 -14.35 13.24
N SER A 119 -27.72 -14.38 12.78
CA SER A 119 -28.31 -13.31 11.96
C SER A 119 -28.31 -11.93 12.63
N TRP A 120 -28.27 -11.88 13.97
CA TRP A 120 -28.20 -10.65 14.75
C TRP A 120 -26.80 -10.02 14.80
N ALA A 121 -25.72 -10.77 14.51
CA ALA A 121 -24.34 -10.29 14.60
C ALA A 121 -23.64 -10.17 13.22
N LYS A 122 -24.35 -10.48 12.13
CA LYS A 122 -23.76 -10.66 10.79
C LYS A 122 -23.24 -9.36 10.15
N ASN A 123 -23.66 -8.19 10.64
CA ASN A 123 -23.36 -6.88 10.05
C ASN A 123 -22.81 -5.85 11.07
N ASP A 124 -22.45 -6.28 12.28
CA ASP A 124 -21.95 -5.36 13.30
C ASP A 124 -20.44 -5.13 13.13
N GLU A 125 -20.05 -3.97 12.60
CA GLU A 125 -18.64 -3.57 12.37
C GLU A 125 -17.82 -3.43 13.66
N LYS A 126 -18.50 -3.31 14.81
CA LYS A 126 -17.85 -3.33 16.14
C LYS A 126 -17.34 -4.72 16.51
N ILE A 127 -17.90 -5.79 15.94
CA ILE A 127 -17.51 -7.16 16.24
C ILE A 127 -16.38 -7.56 15.29
N ARG A 128 -15.15 -7.35 15.74
CA ARG A 128 -13.95 -7.80 15.03
C ARG A 128 -13.53 -9.15 15.60
N ASP A 129 -13.62 -10.22 14.81
CA ASP A 129 -13.13 -11.53 15.23
C ASP A 129 -11.62 -11.48 15.42
N GLN A 130 -11.11 -12.09 16.49
CA GLN A 130 -9.69 -12.36 16.62
C GLN A 130 -9.49 -13.87 16.41
N PRO A 131 -9.00 -14.31 15.23
CA PRO A 131 -8.76 -15.73 15.03
C PRO A 131 -7.66 -16.21 15.98
N PHE A 132 -7.85 -17.41 16.53
CA PHE A 132 -6.91 -18.03 17.44
C PHE A 132 -5.52 -18.18 16.79
N GLY A 133 -4.46 -17.90 17.54
CA GLY A 133 -3.08 -18.13 17.11
C GLY A 133 -2.47 -17.08 16.18
N ILE A 134 -3.20 -16.02 15.80
CA ILE A 134 -2.64 -14.89 15.06
C ILE A 134 -2.60 -13.65 15.97
N GLU A 135 -1.40 -13.20 16.31
CA GLU A 135 -1.22 -11.94 17.05
C GLU A 135 -1.51 -10.74 16.14
N VAL A 136 -2.49 -9.92 16.50
CA VAL A 136 -2.92 -8.76 15.71
C VAL A 136 -1.99 -7.59 15.99
N ARG A 137 -0.88 -7.49 15.23
CA ARG A 137 0.06 -6.36 15.34
C ARG A 137 -0.21 -5.30 14.28
N ASN A 138 -0.23 -4.03 14.70
CA ASN A 138 -0.42 -2.88 13.81
C ASN A 138 0.88 -2.44 13.10
N VAL A 139 1.62 -3.38 12.51
CA VAL A 139 2.89 -3.11 11.83
C VAL A 139 2.86 -3.70 10.42
N ARG A 140 3.28 -2.90 9.43
CA ARG A 140 3.42 -3.33 8.04
C ARG A 140 4.86 -3.73 7.77
N CYS A 141 5.08 -4.94 7.27
CA CYS A 141 6.42 -5.41 6.92
C CYS A 141 6.96 -4.64 5.71
N ILE A 142 8.21 -4.15 5.80
CA ILE A 142 8.85 -3.37 4.72
C ILE A 142 9.16 -4.25 3.50
N LYS A 143 9.46 -5.55 3.68
CA LYS A 143 9.77 -6.47 2.57
C LYS A 143 8.52 -6.91 1.81
N CYS A 144 7.54 -7.53 2.50
CA CYS A 144 6.36 -8.12 1.84
C CYS A 144 5.14 -7.18 1.80
N LYS A 145 5.20 -5.99 2.43
CA LYS A 145 4.12 -4.99 2.52
C LYS A 145 2.81 -5.50 3.18
N LYS A 146 2.79 -6.71 3.74
CA LYS A 146 1.66 -7.26 4.50
C LYS A 146 1.65 -6.70 5.93
N TRP A 147 0.46 -6.54 6.51
CA TRP A 147 0.29 -6.15 7.92
C TRP A 147 0.37 -7.38 8.84
N GLY A 148 0.82 -7.17 10.08
CA GLY A 148 0.79 -8.18 11.15
C GLY A 148 2.15 -8.70 11.61
N HIS A 149 3.25 -8.28 10.99
CA HIS A 149 4.60 -8.69 11.38
C HIS A 149 5.68 -7.69 10.94
N VAL A 150 6.85 -7.77 11.55
CA VAL A 150 8.07 -7.04 11.19
C VAL A 150 8.93 -7.90 10.26
N ASN A 151 9.84 -7.29 9.48
CA ASN A 151 10.80 -8.00 8.62
C ASN A 151 11.62 -9.09 9.35
N THR A 152 11.89 -8.90 10.65
CA THR A 152 12.65 -9.83 11.49
C THR A 152 11.82 -11.00 12.03
N ASP A 153 10.52 -11.04 11.78
CA ASP A 153 9.65 -12.09 12.29
C ASP A 153 9.64 -13.31 11.35
N LYS A 154 9.69 -14.52 11.91
CA LYS A 154 9.56 -15.80 11.18
C LYS A 154 8.22 -15.97 10.43
N ILE A 155 7.25 -15.12 10.74
CA ILE A 155 5.93 -15.06 10.11
C ILE A 155 6.02 -14.43 8.70
N CYS A 156 7.10 -13.69 8.41
CA CYS A 156 7.28 -13.08 7.09
C CYS A 156 7.56 -14.16 6.02
N PRO A 157 6.84 -14.17 4.89
CA PRO A 157 7.16 -15.10 3.78
C PRO A 157 8.55 -14.85 3.17
N LEU A 158 9.12 -13.66 3.41
CA LEU A 158 10.47 -13.26 2.99
C LEU A 158 11.46 -13.25 4.16
N TYR A 159 11.17 -14.00 5.24
CA TYR A 159 12.10 -14.16 6.35
C TYR A 159 13.40 -14.81 5.88
N GLY A 160 14.54 -14.20 6.22
CA GLY A 160 15.87 -14.65 5.77
C GLY A 160 16.22 -14.36 4.30
N LYS A 161 15.28 -13.86 3.48
CA LYS A 161 15.52 -13.49 2.07
C LYS A 161 15.74 -11.99 1.91
N SER A 162 16.65 -11.56 1.04
CA SER A 162 16.80 -10.16 0.68
C SER A 162 15.60 -9.70 -0.16
N ARG A 163 15.31 -8.39 -0.17
CA ARG A 163 14.24 -7.81 -0.99
C ARG A 163 14.45 -8.08 -2.50
N TYR A 164 15.69 -8.35 -2.89
CA TYR A 164 16.13 -8.51 -4.27
C TYR A 164 16.19 -9.96 -4.76
N ASP A 165 15.96 -10.95 -3.90
CA ASP A 165 16.08 -12.38 -4.27
C ASP A 165 14.81 -12.95 -4.96
N ASN A 166 13.78 -12.12 -5.17
CA ASN A 166 12.52 -12.57 -5.77
C ASN A 166 12.55 -12.74 -7.29
N ASP A 167 13.62 -12.32 -7.98
CA ASP A 167 13.84 -12.65 -9.40
C ASP A 167 14.72 -13.91 -9.51
N SER A 168 14.21 -15.03 -9.00
CA SER A 168 14.88 -16.33 -9.12
C SER A 168 14.03 -17.30 -9.92
N ASN A 169 13.81 -16.99 -11.21
CA ASN A 169 13.61 -18.00 -12.25
C ASN A 169 14.95 -18.43 -12.91
N HIS A 170 16.09 -18.06 -12.32
CA HIS A 170 17.39 -18.58 -12.70
C HIS A 170 18.03 -19.34 -11.53
N PRO A 171 18.34 -20.63 -11.66
CA PRO A 171 19.15 -21.34 -10.68
C PRO A 171 20.60 -20.86 -10.85
N ILE A 172 21.02 -19.85 -10.08
CA ILE A 172 22.43 -19.45 -10.04
C ILE A 172 23.13 -20.36 -9.04
N SER A 173 23.87 -21.33 -9.57
CA SER A 173 24.84 -22.14 -8.84
C SER A 173 25.85 -21.23 -8.12
N GLN A 174 26.18 -21.56 -6.88
CA GLN A 174 27.03 -20.79 -5.96
C GLN A 174 28.53 -20.70 -6.35
N LEU A 175 28.90 -20.63 -7.63
CA LEU A 175 30.31 -20.73 -8.04
C LEU A 175 30.83 -19.69 -9.04
N THR A 176 30.08 -18.63 -9.38
CA THR A 176 30.53 -17.63 -10.38
C THR A 176 30.48 -16.18 -9.90
N LEU A 177 30.79 -15.93 -8.62
CA LEU A 177 30.75 -14.58 -8.04
C LEU A 177 31.96 -13.68 -8.35
N THR A 178 32.83 -14.04 -9.30
CA THR A 178 34.09 -13.28 -9.52
C THR A 178 34.42 -12.92 -10.97
N GLN A 179 33.55 -13.20 -11.96
CA GLN A 179 33.94 -12.99 -13.36
C GLN A 179 33.14 -11.94 -14.14
N ASN A 180 31.92 -11.58 -13.75
CA ASN A 180 31.12 -10.61 -14.52
C ASN A 180 30.47 -9.56 -13.60
N MET A 181 31.28 -8.63 -13.08
CA MET A 181 30.75 -7.35 -12.60
C MET A 181 30.57 -6.44 -13.82
N PRO A 182 29.36 -5.94 -14.12
CA PRO A 182 29.17 -4.99 -15.22
C PRO A 182 30.02 -3.76 -14.93
N THR A 183 30.74 -3.32 -15.96
CA THR A 183 31.60 -2.14 -15.85
C THR A 183 30.74 -0.92 -15.53
N THR A 184 31.33 0.10 -14.90
CA THR A 184 30.59 1.30 -14.48
C THR A 184 29.83 1.97 -15.63
N ASN A 185 30.31 1.80 -16.86
CA ASN A 185 29.70 2.36 -18.06
C ASN A 185 28.45 1.59 -18.49
N GLU A 186 28.48 0.25 -18.45
CA GLU A 186 27.31 -0.60 -18.75
C GLU A 186 26.18 -0.34 -17.75
N LEU A 187 26.53 -0.12 -16.47
CA LEU A 187 25.55 0.19 -15.43
C LEU A 187 24.85 1.55 -15.66
N ILE A 188 25.60 2.53 -16.17
CA ILE A 188 25.06 3.87 -16.50
C ILE A 188 24.13 3.77 -17.70
N GLU A 189 24.50 3.01 -18.73
CA GLU A 189 23.64 2.76 -19.89
C GLU A 189 22.35 2.05 -19.48
N ASP A 190 22.42 1.07 -18.58
CA ASP A 190 21.27 0.30 -18.12
C ASP A 190 20.29 1.15 -17.25
N LEU A 191 20.79 2.16 -16.55
CA LEU A 191 19.96 3.16 -15.87
C LEU A 191 19.30 4.13 -16.85
N HIS A 192 19.98 4.45 -17.95
CA HIS A 192 19.42 5.25 -19.04
C HIS A 192 18.30 4.53 -19.78
N THR A 193 18.47 3.24 -20.09
CA THR A 193 17.44 2.44 -20.78
C THR A 193 16.19 2.24 -19.92
N LYS A 194 16.35 2.10 -18.60
CA LYS A 194 15.24 1.91 -17.64
C LYS A 194 14.54 3.21 -17.23
N GLY A 195 14.90 4.35 -17.81
CA GLY A 195 14.29 5.66 -17.49
C GLY A 195 14.60 6.17 -16.08
N LEU A 196 15.63 5.60 -15.43
CA LEU A 196 16.12 5.97 -14.10
C LEU A 196 17.37 6.87 -14.14
N ALA A 197 17.75 7.35 -15.33
CA ALA A 197 18.84 8.29 -15.51
C ALA A 197 18.63 9.57 -14.68
N MET A 198 19.69 10.01 -14.00
CA MET A 198 19.66 11.29 -13.31
C MET A 198 19.54 12.43 -14.32
N ARG A 199 18.66 13.40 -14.03
CA ARG A 199 18.51 14.62 -14.85
C ARG A 199 19.82 15.42 -14.79
N ARG A 200 20.31 15.87 -15.95
CA ARG A 200 21.64 16.50 -16.15
C ARG A 200 22.06 17.50 -15.05
N GLY A 201 21.16 18.37 -14.60
CA GLY A 201 21.46 19.36 -13.55
C GLY A 201 21.70 18.79 -12.14
N GLY A 202 21.18 17.59 -11.83
CA GLY A 202 21.44 16.91 -10.55
C GLY A 202 22.72 16.09 -10.54
N ALA A 203 23.16 15.60 -11.70
CA ALA A 203 24.42 14.87 -11.86
C ALA A 203 25.62 15.83 -11.75
N GLU A 204 25.54 17.02 -12.34
CA GLU A 204 26.61 18.04 -12.31
C GLU A 204 26.92 18.52 -10.88
N HIS A 205 25.90 18.63 -10.01
CA HIS A 205 26.08 19.06 -8.62
C HIS A 205 26.77 17.99 -7.74
N MET A 206 26.56 16.70 -8.04
CA MET A 206 27.18 15.59 -7.31
C MET A 206 28.62 15.32 -7.78
N ILE A 207 28.90 15.50 -9.07
CA ILE A 207 30.23 15.33 -9.66
C ILE A 207 31.22 16.38 -9.07
N ALA A 208 30.78 17.64 -8.94
CA ALA A 208 31.60 18.71 -8.37
C ALA A 208 32.07 18.46 -6.93
N HIS A 209 31.26 17.78 -6.11
CA HIS A 209 31.63 17.41 -4.74
C HIS A 209 32.49 16.14 -4.67
N SER A 210 32.40 15.24 -5.66
CA SER A 210 33.22 14.03 -5.71
C SER A 210 34.61 14.25 -6.31
N ASP A 211 34.78 15.23 -7.20
CA ASP A 211 36.05 15.52 -7.87
C ASP A 211 37.07 16.18 -6.92
N MET A 212 36.59 16.91 -5.91
CA MET A 212 37.46 17.55 -4.89
C MET A 212 38.12 16.53 -3.94
N ASN A 213 37.55 15.32 -3.77
CA ASN A 213 38.02 14.34 -2.79
C ASN A 213 38.75 13.11 -3.41
N LYS A 214 38.75 12.95 -4.73
CA LYS A 214 39.45 11.83 -5.41
C LYS A 214 40.88 12.15 -5.86
N ASP A 215 41.25 13.42 -5.96
CA ASP A 215 42.49 13.82 -6.64
C ASP A 215 43.75 13.88 -5.76
N MET A 216 43.67 13.61 -4.45
CA MET A 216 44.82 13.77 -3.54
C MET A 216 45.68 12.53 -3.32
N THR A 217 45.28 11.31 -3.74
CA THR A 217 45.98 10.10 -3.25
C THR A 217 46.70 9.24 -4.27
N ASN A 218 46.58 9.41 -5.59
CA ASN A 218 47.31 8.56 -6.55
C ASN A 218 47.52 9.23 -7.93
N ARG A 219 48.39 10.24 -8.03
CA ARG A 219 48.89 10.71 -9.33
C ARG A 219 50.25 10.09 -9.62
N THR A 220 50.33 9.27 -10.67
CA THR A 220 51.62 8.82 -11.18
C THR A 220 52.27 9.92 -12.00
N LYS A 221 53.61 10.00 -12.05
CA LYS A 221 54.35 11.00 -12.86
C LYS A 221 53.90 11.03 -14.33
N GLN A 222 53.40 9.91 -14.85
CA GLN A 222 52.89 9.83 -16.22
C GLN A 222 51.56 10.59 -16.40
N ASP A 223 50.74 10.68 -15.36
CA ASP A 223 49.46 11.37 -15.43
C ASP A 223 49.63 12.88 -15.30
N GLU A 224 50.60 13.35 -14.50
CA GLU A 224 51.01 14.75 -14.45
C GLU A 224 51.52 15.25 -15.82
N LEU A 225 52.39 14.47 -16.47
CA LEU A 225 52.86 14.78 -17.83
C LEU A 225 51.71 14.84 -18.84
N LYS A 226 50.72 13.94 -18.74
CA LYS A 226 49.53 13.98 -19.62
C LYS A 226 48.71 15.25 -19.40
N ILE A 227 48.64 15.75 -18.17
CA ILE A 227 47.90 16.98 -17.83
C ILE A 227 48.63 18.21 -18.38
N GLU A 228 49.95 18.29 -18.22
CA GLU A 228 50.76 19.37 -18.78
C GLU A 228 50.70 19.38 -20.31
N LEU A 229 50.70 18.21 -20.96
CA LEU A 229 50.53 18.09 -22.41
C LEU A 229 49.14 18.55 -22.87
N LYS A 230 48.08 18.27 -22.11
CA LYS A 230 46.73 18.78 -22.41
C LYS A 230 46.67 20.30 -22.27
N PHE A 231 47.29 20.86 -21.23
CA PHE A 231 47.37 22.30 -21.02
C PHE A 231 48.12 23.01 -22.16
N LEU A 232 49.29 22.49 -22.55
CA LEU A 232 50.05 23.02 -23.69
C LEU A 232 49.26 22.94 -25.00
N LYS A 233 48.42 21.92 -25.19
CA LYS A 233 47.54 21.82 -26.37
C LYS A 233 46.41 22.86 -26.36
N GLN A 234 45.86 23.20 -25.20
CA GLN A 234 44.78 24.19 -25.07
C GLN A 234 45.24 25.64 -25.23
N LEU A 235 46.53 25.95 -25.11
CA LEU A 235 47.01 27.33 -25.28
C LEU A 235 46.73 27.86 -26.72
N PRO A 236 46.30 29.13 -26.86
CA PRO A 236 46.10 29.74 -28.17
C PRO A 236 47.43 29.90 -28.92
N THR A 237 47.37 29.85 -30.25
CA THR A 237 48.54 29.78 -31.14
C THR A 237 49.53 30.93 -30.94
N GLN A 238 49.03 32.14 -30.65
CA GLN A 238 49.89 33.30 -30.38
C GLN A 238 50.72 33.15 -29.10
N MET A 239 50.13 32.56 -28.05
CA MET A 239 50.83 32.32 -26.78
C MET A 239 51.82 31.17 -26.89
N LYS A 240 51.49 30.11 -27.64
CA LYS A 240 52.45 29.05 -28.00
C LYS A 240 53.67 29.61 -28.71
N HIS A 241 53.46 30.49 -29.70
CA HIS A 241 54.56 31.08 -30.46
C HIS A 241 55.46 31.98 -29.59
N ARG A 242 54.87 32.76 -28.67
CA ARG A 242 55.63 33.56 -27.69
C ARG A 242 56.42 32.68 -26.72
N LEU A 243 55.81 31.59 -26.24
CA LEU A 243 56.45 30.62 -25.35
C LEU A 243 57.67 29.98 -26.03
N VAL A 244 57.54 29.52 -27.28
CA VAL A 244 58.65 28.95 -28.06
C VAL A 244 59.77 29.99 -28.28
N LYS A 245 59.43 31.25 -28.60
CA LYS A 245 60.43 32.32 -28.72
C LYS A 245 61.19 32.56 -27.42
N ARG A 246 60.50 32.53 -26.28
CA ARG A 246 61.12 32.70 -24.96
C ARG A 246 62.01 31.52 -24.59
N LEU A 247 61.60 30.29 -24.87
CA LEU A 247 62.40 29.09 -24.64
C LEU A 247 63.69 29.10 -25.48
N LYS A 248 63.61 29.44 -26.78
CA LYS A 248 64.80 29.58 -27.64
C LYS A 248 65.76 30.67 -27.14
N LEU A 249 65.24 31.75 -26.56
CA LEU A 249 66.06 32.82 -25.99
C LEU A 249 66.80 32.34 -24.72
N LEU A 250 66.13 31.57 -23.86
CA LEU A 250 66.72 31.00 -22.65
C LEU A 250 67.74 29.88 -22.93
N GLU A 251 67.52 29.11 -23.99
CA GLU A 251 68.48 28.13 -24.51
C GLU A 251 69.74 28.83 -25.03
N LYS A 252 69.58 29.91 -25.80
CA LYS A 252 70.71 30.72 -26.29
C LYS A 252 71.47 31.44 -25.16
N GLN A 253 70.80 31.77 -24.07
CA GLN A 253 71.39 32.34 -22.85
C GLN A 253 72.03 31.27 -21.95
N GLY A 254 71.96 29.98 -22.30
CA GLY A 254 72.56 28.88 -21.56
C GLY A 254 71.89 28.59 -20.20
N THR A 255 70.74 29.19 -19.92
CA THR A 255 70.04 29.08 -18.63
C THR A 255 69.07 27.92 -18.58
N LEU A 256 68.72 27.34 -19.73
CA LEU A 256 67.95 26.10 -19.79
C LEU A 256 68.93 24.92 -19.77
N LYS A 257 69.04 24.21 -18.64
CA LYS A 257 69.68 22.89 -18.61
C LYS A 257 68.64 21.87 -19.04
N VAL A 258 68.87 21.24 -20.18
CA VAL A 258 68.15 20.03 -20.61
C VAL A 258 68.64 18.85 -19.78
#